data_AF-A0A0R0KFI9-F1
#
_entry.id   AF-A0A0R0KFI9-F1
#
_cell.length_a   1.000
_cell.length_b   1.000
_cell.length_c   1.000
_cell.angle_alpha   90.00
_cell.angle_beta   90.00
_cell.angle_gamma   90.00
#
_symmetry.space_group_name_H-M   'P 1'
#
loop_
_entity.id
_entity.type
_entity.pdbx_description
1 polymer ?
#
loop_
_entity_poly.entity_id
_entity_poly.type
_entity_poly.pdbx_seq_one_letter_code
_entity_poly.pdbx_strand_id
1 'polypeptide(L)'
;MAYDKEMLAEQYNTTYQLLTDEQKTIVDTIMSVVNTQSAAIYFLYGYGGTGKTFVWTTLSSELKQFSHWLLDIRDGKIGQYNDEFSEITIPDEFLIKNYDDPIHAIVEATYPSLIDNYSDINYLQKRVVLASKKEIVDKINDYVLSLIPNHEKEYCSADSIDKSDELLNPAFALLPPEFLYSLQTSGIPNHKLKLKVGTPIMLLRNLDQTDGLCNGTRLIITKLGSNVIEAEVITGPNSGNRTYIPRINGQSLHHIGLYLPHPVFSHGQLYVAISRVKSKDGLHILIHDNDGNPKNITTNVVYNEVFANL
;
A
#
# COMPACT_ATOMS: atom_id res chain seq x y z
N MET A 1 -30.77 13.66 -15.99
CA MET A 1 -30.91 13.15 -17.37
C MET A 1 -30.30 11.77 -17.38
N ALA A 2 -31.13 10.72 -17.38
CA ALA A 2 -30.63 9.35 -17.49
C ALA A 2 -30.09 9.17 -18.92
N TYR A 3 -28.79 8.88 -19.03
CA TYR A 3 -28.21 8.52 -20.32
C TYR A 3 -28.45 7.04 -20.55
N ASP A 4 -28.91 6.72 -21.76
CA ASP A 4 -29.11 5.35 -22.17
C ASP A 4 -27.75 4.68 -22.39
N LYS A 5 -27.39 3.78 -21.47
CA LYS A 5 -26.11 3.04 -21.48
C LYS A 5 -26.01 2.15 -22.72
N GLU A 6 -27.12 1.55 -23.13
CA GLU A 6 -27.19 0.70 -24.32
C GLU A 6 -26.99 1.56 -25.56
N MET A 7 -27.64 2.73 -25.63
CA MET A 7 -27.45 3.69 -26.71
C MET A 7 -26.00 4.17 -26.83
N LEU A 8 -25.30 4.42 -25.72
CA LEU A 8 -23.91 4.88 -25.76
C LEU A 8 -22.92 3.78 -26.19
N ALA A 9 -23.11 2.55 -25.71
CA ALA A 9 -22.31 1.39 -26.13
C ALA A 9 -22.61 1.02 -27.60
N GLU A 10 -23.87 1.07 -28.01
CA GLU A 10 -24.28 0.91 -29.40
C GLU A 10 -23.72 2.03 -30.28
N GLN A 11 -23.71 3.26 -29.79
CA GLN A 11 -23.09 4.40 -30.47
C GLN A 11 -21.58 4.19 -30.62
N TYR A 12 -20.87 3.75 -29.57
CA TYR A 12 -19.45 3.42 -29.67
C TYR A 12 -19.22 2.34 -30.74
N ASN A 13 -19.91 1.20 -30.64
CA ASN A 13 -19.77 0.10 -31.59
C ASN A 13 -20.09 0.54 -33.02
N THR A 14 -21.18 1.29 -33.22
CA THR A 14 -21.58 1.81 -34.52
C THR A 14 -20.54 2.77 -35.09
N THR A 15 -20.07 3.73 -34.30
CA THR A 15 -19.05 4.68 -34.75
C THR A 15 -17.71 4.02 -35.01
N TYR A 16 -17.30 3.06 -34.16
CA TYR A 16 -16.08 2.29 -34.32
C TYR A 16 -16.07 1.47 -35.62
N GLN A 17 -17.19 0.83 -35.97
CA GLN A 17 -17.28 0.07 -37.23
C GLN A 17 -17.20 0.96 -38.47
N LEU A 18 -17.58 2.24 -38.36
CA LEU A 18 -17.50 3.23 -39.42
C LEU A 18 -16.11 3.88 -39.56
N LEU A 19 -15.18 3.62 -38.64
CA LEU A 19 -13.81 4.12 -38.73
C LEU A 19 -13.04 3.45 -39.87
N THR A 20 -12.15 4.21 -40.52
CA THR A 20 -11.16 3.63 -41.43
C THR A 20 -10.14 2.80 -40.65
N ASP A 21 -9.40 1.91 -41.33
CA ASP A 21 -8.37 1.07 -40.67
C ASP A 21 -7.31 1.91 -39.94
N GLU A 22 -6.94 3.06 -40.52
CA GLU A 22 -6.02 4.02 -39.90
C GLU A 22 -6.62 4.64 -38.61
N GLN A 23 -7.90 5.03 -38.65
CA GLN A 23 -8.60 5.58 -37.49
C GLN A 23 -8.82 4.54 -36.38
N LYS A 24 -9.13 3.29 -36.75
CA LYS A 24 -9.20 2.17 -35.80
C LYS A 24 -7.87 1.98 -35.09
N THR A 25 -6.76 1.96 -35.84
CA THR A 25 -5.41 1.88 -35.27
C THR A 25 -5.15 2.96 -34.22
N ILE A 26 -5.60 4.20 -34.49
CA ILE A 26 -5.49 5.31 -33.54
C ILE A 26 -6.34 5.07 -32.28
N VAL A 27 -7.61 4.69 -32.45
CA VAL A 27 -8.52 4.40 -31.33
C VAL A 27 -7.97 3.25 -30.48
N ASP A 28 -7.56 2.15 -31.11
CA ASP A 28 -7.01 0.97 -30.44
C ASP A 28 -5.72 1.30 -29.67
N THR A 29 -4.87 2.15 -30.25
CA THR A 29 -3.64 2.62 -29.56
C THR A 29 -3.98 3.41 -28.31
N ILE A 30 -4.91 4.37 -28.41
CA ILE A 30 -5.32 5.19 -27.27
C ILE A 30 -6.02 4.33 -26.20
N MET A 31 -6.93 3.44 -26.61
CA MET A 31 -7.60 2.51 -25.71
C MET A 31 -6.61 1.57 -25.02
N SER A 32 -5.60 1.07 -25.73
CA SER A 32 -4.51 0.28 -25.15
C SER A 32 -3.76 1.06 -24.07
N VAL A 33 -3.46 2.35 -24.31
CA VAL A 33 -2.82 3.22 -23.30
C VAL A 33 -3.71 3.44 -22.08
N VAL A 34 -5.00 3.71 -22.29
CA VAL A 34 -5.99 3.84 -21.20
C VAL A 34 -6.05 2.54 -20.39
N ASN A 35 -6.19 1.39 -21.06
CA ASN A 35 -6.32 0.08 -20.44
C ASN A 35 -5.05 -0.36 -19.71
N THR A 36 -3.87 0.02 -20.22
CA THR A 36 -2.58 -0.28 -19.58
C THR A 36 -2.18 0.74 -18.51
N GLN A 37 -3.00 1.79 -18.30
CA GLN A 37 -2.68 2.94 -17.44
C GLN A 37 -1.29 3.52 -17.73
N SER A 38 -0.91 3.55 -19.01
CA SER A 38 0.36 4.11 -19.45
C SER A 38 0.22 5.62 -19.56
N ALA A 39 1.20 6.37 -19.04
CA ALA A 39 1.23 7.82 -19.25
C ALA A 39 1.73 8.11 -20.68
N ALA A 40 0.85 8.59 -21.55
CA ALA A 40 1.22 9.06 -22.87
C ALA A 40 0.37 10.27 -23.27
N ILE A 41 0.99 11.22 -23.97
CA ILE A 41 0.30 12.36 -24.59
C ILE A 41 0.29 12.11 -26.09
N TYR A 42 -0.91 12.00 -26.65
CA TYR A 42 -1.12 11.85 -28.09
C TYR A 42 -1.66 13.15 -28.68
N PHE A 43 -1.09 13.58 -29.80
CA PHE A 43 -1.63 14.66 -30.61
C PHE A 43 -2.26 14.05 -31.87
N LEU A 44 -3.57 14.21 -32.02
CA LEU A 44 -4.28 13.79 -33.23
C LEU A 44 -4.14 14.87 -34.30
N TYR A 45 -3.15 14.73 -35.19
CA TYR A 45 -2.89 15.66 -36.28
C TYR A 45 -3.48 15.17 -37.61
N GLY A 46 -3.94 16.10 -38.44
CA GLY A 46 -4.41 15.80 -39.80
C GLY A 46 -5.12 17.01 -40.42
N TYR A 47 -5.18 17.06 -41.75
CA TYR A 47 -5.88 18.12 -42.48
C TYR A 47 -7.39 18.15 -42.16
N GLY A 48 -8.08 19.26 -42.47
CA GLY A 48 -9.54 19.33 -42.35
C GLY A 48 -10.20 18.19 -43.14
N GLY A 49 -11.25 17.57 -42.58
CA GLY A 49 -11.96 16.46 -43.23
C GLY A 49 -11.39 15.05 -43.00
N THR A 50 -10.27 14.87 -42.31
CA THR A 50 -9.67 13.53 -42.04
C THR A 50 -10.38 12.71 -40.94
N GLY A 51 -11.56 13.14 -40.48
CA GLY A 51 -12.34 12.40 -39.47
C GLY A 51 -11.83 12.50 -38.02
N LYS A 52 -10.95 13.45 -37.67
CA LYS A 52 -10.46 13.64 -36.28
C LYS A 52 -11.58 13.76 -35.24
N THR A 53 -12.62 14.54 -35.55
CA THR A 53 -13.79 14.70 -34.69
C THR A 53 -14.51 13.37 -34.49
N PHE A 54 -14.52 12.51 -35.51
CA PHE A 54 -15.17 11.20 -35.46
C PHE A 54 -14.38 10.22 -34.56
N VAL A 55 -13.05 10.21 -34.67
CA VAL A 55 -12.15 9.49 -33.73
C VAL A 55 -12.37 9.97 -32.29
N TRP A 56 -12.37 11.28 -32.06
CA TRP A 56 -12.61 11.86 -30.73
C TRP A 56 -13.99 11.51 -30.16
N THR A 57 -15.03 11.52 -31.01
CA THR A 57 -16.40 11.17 -30.61
C THR A 57 -16.47 9.71 -30.19
N THR A 58 -15.81 8.82 -30.94
CA THR A 58 -15.72 7.39 -30.62
C THR A 58 -15.01 7.16 -29.28
N LEU A 59 -13.84 7.77 -29.06
CA LEU A 59 -13.14 7.67 -27.77
C LEU A 59 -13.95 8.27 -26.60
N SER A 60 -14.66 9.37 -26.88
CA SER A 60 -15.46 10.05 -25.85
C SER A 60 -16.64 9.23 -25.39
N SER A 61 -17.32 8.48 -26.26
CA SER A 61 -18.48 7.68 -25.84
C SER A 61 -18.08 6.61 -24.82
N GLU A 62 -16.93 5.97 -25.04
CA GLU A 62 -16.40 4.93 -24.16
C GLU A 62 -15.93 5.48 -22.80
N LEU A 63 -15.06 6.50 -22.81
CA LEU A 63 -14.52 7.05 -21.56
C LEU A 63 -15.58 7.78 -20.71
N LYS A 64 -16.58 8.38 -21.37
CA LYS A 64 -17.71 9.00 -20.65
C LYS A 64 -18.56 7.96 -19.94
N GLN A 65 -18.72 6.75 -20.47
CA GLN A 65 -19.53 5.71 -19.84
C GLN A 65 -18.97 5.34 -18.46
N PHE A 66 -17.67 5.03 -18.40
CA PHE A 66 -17.01 4.70 -17.14
C PHE A 66 -16.99 5.88 -16.16
N SER A 67 -16.60 7.07 -16.63
CA SER A 67 -16.53 8.25 -15.78
C SER A 67 -17.90 8.65 -15.21
N HIS A 68 -18.97 8.56 -16.01
CA HIS A 68 -20.32 8.86 -15.53
C HIS A 68 -20.82 7.76 -14.59
N TRP A 69 -20.60 6.48 -14.88
CA TRP A 69 -20.96 5.40 -13.97
C TRP A 69 -20.31 5.57 -12.59
N LEU A 70 -19.02 5.94 -12.56
CA LEU A 70 -18.31 6.25 -11.31
C LEU A 70 -18.89 7.47 -10.58
N LEU A 71 -19.25 8.53 -11.32
CA LEU A 71 -19.88 9.73 -10.74
C LEU A 71 -21.28 9.43 -10.21
N ASP A 72 -22.08 8.63 -10.90
CA ASP A 72 -23.42 8.27 -10.47
C ASP A 72 -23.39 7.35 -9.24
N ILE A 73 -22.38 6.49 -9.09
CA ILE A 73 -22.12 5.77 -7.82
C ILE A 73 -21.78 6.75 -6.71
N ARG A 74 -20.83 7.67 -6.94
CA ARG A 74 -20.41 8.67 -5.94
C ARG A 74 -21.57 9.55 -5.48
N ASP A 75 -22.43 9.96 -6.40
CA ASP A 75 -23.56 10.85 -6.14
C ASP A 75 -24.80 10.09 -5.61
N GLY A 76 -24.73 8.77 -5.44
CA GLY A 76 -25.85 7.95 -4.96
C GLY A 76 -27.04 7.89 -5.93
N LYS A 77 -26.80 8.12 -7.23
CA LYS A 77 -27.82 8.10 -8.30
C LYS A 77 -28.10 6.69 -8.81
N ILE A 78 -27.16 5.76 -8.64
CA ILE A 78 -27.33 4.33 -8.94
C ILE A 78 -27.63 3.61 -7.63
N GLY A 79 -28.69 2.81 -7.62
CA GLY A 79 -29.19 2.14 -6.42
C GLY A 79 -30.71 2.03 -6.48
N GLN A 80 -31.27 0.83 -6.56
CA GLN A 80 -32.70 0.68 -6.26
C GLN A 80 -32.85 0.78 -4.75
N TYR A 81 -33.63 1.76 -4.29
CA TYR A 81 -34.00 1.86 -2.88
C TYR A 81 -34.99 0.73 -2.58
N ASN A 82 -34.46 -0.39 -2.08
CA ASN A 82 -35.24 -1.31 -1.27
C ASN A 82 -35.14 -0.80 0.18
N ASP A 83 -36.20 -0.97 0.98
CA ASP A 83 -36.48 -0.27 2.26
C ASP A 83 -35.37 -0.25 3.36
N GLU A 84 -34.18 -0.80 3.10
CA GLU A 84 -33.05 -0.82 4.03
C GLU A 84 -31.68 -0.59 3.36
N PHE A 85 -31.52 -0.84 2.05
CA PHE A 85 -30.22 -0.70 1.34
C PHE A 85 -30.40 -0.36 -0.16
N SER A 86 -29.46 0.42 -0.69
CA SER A 86 -29.34 0.68 -2.14
C SER A 86 -28.52 -0.41 -2.82
N GLU A 87 -29.14 -1.20 -3.71
CA GLU A 87 -28.43 -2.19 -4.51
C GLU A 87 -27.90 -1.59 -5.82
N ILE A 88 -26.57 -1.65 -6.02
CA ILE A 88 -25.90 -1.13 -7.22
C ILE A 88 -25.54 -2.30 -8.14
N THR A 89 -25.99 -2.24 -9.39
CA THR A 89 -25.56 -3.21 -10.44
C THR A 89 -24.18 -2.83 -10.98
N ILE A 90 -23.23 -3.75 -10.85
CA ILE A 90 -21.88 -3.63 -11.43
C ILE A 90 -21.91 -4.16 -12.87
N PRO A 91 -21.40 -3.41 -13.88
CA PRO A 91 -21.26 -3.88 -15.25
C PRO A 91 -20.48 -5.18 -15.35
N ASP A 92 -20.95 -6.08 -16.22
CA ASP A 92 -20.43 -7.44 -16.39
C ASP A 92 -18.94 -7.50 -16.77
N GLU A 93 -18.43 -6.48 -17.46
CA GLU A 93 -17.03 -6.32 -17.86
C GLU A 93 -16.07 -6.16 -16.69
N PHE A 94 -16.53 -5.69 -15.52
CA PHE A 94 -15.72 -5.56 -14.31
C PHE A 94 -15.78 -6.80 -13.41
N LEU A 95 -16.61 -7.80 -13.76
CA LEU A 95 -16.84 -8.98 -12.93
C LEU A 95 -15.93 -10.14 -13.36
N ILE A 96 -15.20 -10.69 -12.41
CA ILE A 96 -14.54 -12.00 -12.58
C ILE A 96 -15.60 -13.07 -12.31
N LYS A 97 -16.11 -13.72 -13.36
CA LYS A 97 -17.22 -14.68 -13.25
C LYS A 97 -16.79 -16.14 -13.13
N ASN A 98 -15.66 -16.51 -13.73
CA ASN A 98 -15.19 -17.89 -13.83
C ASN A 98 -13.96 -18.09 -12.95
N TYR A 99 -14.14 -18.67 -11.77
CA TYR A 99 -13.07 -19.00 -10.84
C TYR A 99 -13.45 -20.18 -9.95
N ASP A 100 -12.44 -20.96 -9.55
CA ASP A 100 -12.60 -22.03 -8.55
C ASP A 100 -12.29 -21.51 -7.13
N ASP A 101 -11.21 -20.72 -7.00
CA ASP A 101 -10.81 -20.05 -5.76
C ASP A 101 -10.86 -18.52 -5.93
N PRO A 102 -11.69 -17.81 -5.15
CA PRO A 102 -11.82 -16.35 -5.26
C PRO A 102 -10.52 -15.61 -4.92
N ILE A 103 -9.68 -16.14 -4.03
CA ILE A 103 -8.41 -15.49 -3.66
C ILE A 103 -7.42 -15.60 -4.81
N HIS A 104 -7.23 -16.80 -5.37
CA HIS A 104 -6.44 -17.00 -6.57
C HIS A 104 -6.91 -16.08 -7.71
N ALA A 105 -8.21 -16.01 -7.96
CA ALA A 105 -8.77 -15.25 -9.06
C ALA A 105 -8.53 -13.74 -8.95
N ILE A 106 -8.75 -13.13 -7.78
CA ILE A 106 -8.50 -11.69 -7.60
C ILE A 106 -7.00 -11.38 -7.67
N VAL A 107 -6.15 -12.28 -7.16
CA VAL A 107 -4.70 -12.11 -7.20
C VAL A 107 -4.18 -12.25 -8.62
N GLU A 108 -4.59 -13.26 -9.39
CA GLU A 108 -4.16 -13.44 -10.78
C GLU A 108 -4.66 -12.31 -11.68
N ALA A 109 -5.90 -11.84 -11.49
CA ALA A 109 -6.43 -10.70 -12.23
C ALA A 109 -5.67 -9.39 -11.93
N THR A 110 -5.23 -9.20 -10.69
CA THR A 110 -4.52 -7.98 -10.27
C THR A 110 -3.02 -8.06 -10.57
N TYR A 111 -2.41 -9.22 -10.33
CA TYR A 111 -0.99 -9.55 -10.44
C TYR A 111 -0.78 -10.76 -11.37
N PRO A 112 -1.00 -10.59 -12.69
CA PRO A 112 -0.78 -11.67 -13.65
C PRO A 112 0.69 -12.12 -13.65
N SER A 113 0.93 -13.43 -13.59
CA SER A 113 2.29 -14.00 -13.55
C SER A 113 3.17 -13.42 -12.42
N LEU A 114 2.62 -13.30 -11.20
CA LEU A 114 3.35 -12.74 -10.05
C LEU A 114 4.69 -13.45 -9.79
N ILE A 115 4.76 -14.77 -9.98
CA ILE A 115 5.98 -15.58 -9.77
C ILE A 115 7.14 -15.10 -10.65
N ASP A 116 6.85 -14.57 -11.85
CA ASP A 116 7.87 -14.07 -12.77
C ASP A 116 8.17 -12.58 -12.53
N ASN A 117 7.22 -11.83 -11.96
CA ASN A 117 7.26 -10.37 -11.86
C ASN A 117 7.40 -9.82 -10.42
N TYR A 118 7.52 -10.68 -9.40
CA TYR A 118 7.57 -10.25 -8.00
C TYR A 118 8.76 -9.33 -7.66
N SER A 119 9.80 -9.32 -8.49
CA SER A 119 10.95 -8.41 -8.33
C SER A 119 10.87 -7.15 -9.21
N ASP A 120 9.88 -7.02 -10.09
CA ASP A 120 9.74 -5.86 -10.96
C ASP A 120 8.98 -4.73 -10.23
N ILE A 121 9.73 -3.69 -9.86
CA ILE A 121 9.20 -2.49 -9.20
C ILE A 121 8.12 -1.81 -10.05
N ASN A 122 8.30 -1.73 -11.37
CA ASN A 122 7.36 -1.05 -12.27
C ASN A 122 6.04 -1.80 -12.38
N TYR A 123 6.11 -3.13 -12.34
CA TYR A 123 4.95 -4.00 -12.29
C TYR A 123 4.20 -3.85 -10.95
N LEU A 124 4.92 -3.88 -9.83
CA LEU A 124 4.33 -3.85 -8.49
C LEU A 124 3.73 -2.49 -8.12
N GLN A 125 4.39 -1.38 -8.49
CA GLN A 125 3.95 -0.04 -8.10
C GLN A 125 2.55 0.33 -8.61
N LYS A 126 2.05 -0.33 -9.67
CA LYS A 126 0.76 0.02 -10.29
C LYS A 126 -0.41 -0.83 -9.78
N ARG A 127 -0.19 -1.67 -8.77
CA ARG A 127 -1.13 -2.75 -8.40
C ARG A 127 -1.38 -2.80 -6.90
N VAL A 128 -2.64 -3.02 -6.53
CA VAL A 128 -3.06 -3.23 -5.14
C VAL A 128 -4.40 -3.97 -5.14
N VAL A 129 -4.56 -4.92 -4.23
CA VAL A 129 -5.87 -5.51 -3.91
C VAL A 129 -6.41 -4.83 -2.66
N LEU A 130 -7.64 -4.33 -2.74
CA LEU A 130 -8.36 -3.74 -1.62
C LEU A 130 -9.48 -4.68 -1.19
N ALA A 131 -9.66 -4.86 0.12
CA ALA A 131 -10.75 -5.65 0.68
C ALA A 131 -11.38 -4.91 1.88
N SER A 132 -12.68 -5.08 2.07
CA SER A 132 -13.45 -4.39 3.11
C SER A 132 -13.25 -4.94 4.52
N LYS A 133 -12.80 -6.20 4.65
CA LYS A 133 -12.57 -6.88 5.93
C LYS A 133 -11.09 -7.23 6.10
N LYS A 134 -10.53 -6.92 7.27
CA LYS A 134 -9.12 -7.25 7.61
C LYS A 134 -8.82 -8.74 7.48
N GLU A 135 -9.73 -9.62 7.89
CA GLU A 135 -9.57 -11.08 7.75
C GLU A 135 -9.35 -11.52 6.30
N ILE A 136 -9.99 -10.84 5.34
CA ILE A 136 -9.82 -11.13 3.91
C ILE A 136 -8.49 -10.59 3.41
N VAL A 137 -8.08 -9.40 3.86
CA VAL A 137 -6.74 -8.84 3.59
C VAL A 137 -5.64 -9.80 4.06
N ASP A 138 -5.76 -10.33 5.28
CA ASP A 138 -4.77 -11.26 5.84
C ASP A 138 -4.69 -12.55 5.00
N LYS A 139 -5.83 -13.13 4.57
CA LYS A 139 -5.84 -14.30 3.66
C LYS A 139 -5.20 -14.03 2.29
N ILE A 140 -5.46 -12.87 1.70
CA ILE A 140 -4.86 -12.47 0.41
C ILE A 140 -3.35 -12.29 0.57
N ASN A 141 -2.91 -11.63 1.66
CA ASN A 141 -1.50 -11.42 1.95
C ASN A 141 -0.76 -12.75 2.15
N ASP A 142 -1.34 -13.69 2.91
CA ASP A 142 -0.77 -15.03 3.11
C ASP A 142 -0.66 -15.80 1.79
N TYR A 143 -1.70 -15.72 0.95
CA TYR A 143 -1.69 -16.35 -0.37
C TYR A 143 -0.61 -15.74 -1.28
N VAL A 144 -0.53 -14.41 -1.38
CA VAL A 144 0.50 -13.69 -2.16
C VAL A 144 1.90 -14.05 -1.67
N LEU A 145 2.13 -14.08 -0.35
CA LEU A 145 3.41 -14.47 0.23
C LEU A 145 3.77 -15.93 -0.09
N SER A 146 2.78 -16.83 -0.19
CA SER A 146 3.00 -18.23 -0.57
C SER A 146 3.53 -18.38 -2.00
N LEU A 147 3.16 -17.47 -2.91
CA LEU A 147 3.60 -17.48 -4.31
C LEU A 147 5.04 -17.00 -4.51
N ILE A 148 5.57 -16.16 -3.60
CA ILE A 148 6.94 -15.65 -3.71
C ILE A 148 7.94 -16.79 -3.39
N PRO A 149 8.88 -17.13 -4.30
CA PRO A 149 9.72 -18.33 -4.17
C PRO A 149 10.83 -18.22 -3.12
N ASN A 150 11.09 -17.01 -2.61
CA ASN A 150 12.17 -16.75 -1.65
C ASN A 150 11.90 -17.33 -0.26
N HIS A 151 12.96 -17.50 0.53
CA HIS A 151 12.88 -18.01 1.90
C HIS A 151 12.06 -17.08 2.81
N GLU A 152 11.13 -17.67 3.54
CA GLU A 152 10.33 -17.00 4.57
C GLU A 152 11.17 -16.75 5.82
N LYS A 153 11.02 -15.55 6.39
CA LYS A 153 11.49 -15.23 7.74
C LYS A 153 10.32 -14.76 8.59
N GLU A 154 10.16 -15.40 9.74
CA GLU A 154 9.14 -15.05 10.73
C GLU A 154 9.71 -14.03 11.73
N TYR A 155 8.96 -12.95 11.95
CA TYR A 155 9.20 -11.96 12.98
C TYR A 155 8.04 -11.98 13.97
N CYS A 156 8.29 -12.40 15.21
CA CYS A 156 7.30 -12.33 16.27
C CYS A 156 7.32 -10.95 16.95
N SER A 157 6.18 -10.42 17.37
CA SER A 157 6.16 -9.29 18.31
C SER A 157 6.66 -9.74 19.68
N ALA A 158 6.89 -8.79 20.60
CA ALA A 158 7.23 -9.14 21.97
C ALA A 158 6.07 -9.95 22.59
N ASP A 159 6.39 -11.11 23.15
CA ASP A 159 5.48 -12.10 23.73
C ASP A 159 5.55 -12.14 25.26
N SER A 160 6.26 -11.19 25.86
CA SER A 160 6.40 -11.03 27.30
C SER A 160 6.01 -9.61 27.71
N ILE A 161 5.33 -9.49 28.84
CA ILE A 161 5.06 -8.19 29.46
C ILE A 161 6.35 -7.69 30.12
N ASP A 162 6.58 -6.38 30.10
CA ASP A 162 7.72 -5.79 30.77
C ASP A 162 7.59 -6.01 32.28
N LYS A 163 8.66 -6.44 32.95
CA LYS A 163 8.67 -6.63 34.41
C LYS A 163 8.32 -5.35 35.17
N SER A 164 8.53 -4.18 34.56
CA SER A 164 8.10 -2.91 35.13
C SER A 164 6.59 -2.74 35.15
N ASP A 165 5.86 -3.29 34.16
CA ASP A 165 4.40 -3.30 34.13
C ASP A 165 3.82 -4.33 35.10
N GLU A 166 4.49 -5.49 35.28
CA GLU A 166 4.15 -6.47 36.32
C GLU A 166 4.20 -5.86 37.74
N LEU A 167 5.11 -4.90 37.98
CA LEU A 167 5.21 -4.19 39.25
C LEU A 167 4.06 -3.19 39.46
N LEU A 168 3.49 -2.64 38.39
CA LEU A 168 2.36 -1.71 38.45
C LEU A 168 1.03 -2.45 38.64
N ASN A 169 0.88 -3.62 38.03
CA ASN A 169 -0.29 -4.47 38.24
C ASN A 169 0.11 -5.96 38.16
N PRO A 170 0.06 -6.69 39.29
CA PRO A 170 0.37 -8.12 39.34
C PRO A 170 -0.51 -8.97 38.43
N ALA A 171 -1.70 -8.48 38.03
CA ALA A 171 -2.58 -9.18 37.10
C ALA A 171 -1.94 -9.38 35.72
N PHE A 172 -0.99 -8.51 35.32
CA PHE A 172 -0.28 -8.67 34.06
C PHE A 172 0.62 -9.90 34.04
N ALA A 173 1.21 -10.29 35.17
CA ALA A 173 2.00 -11.52 35.26
C ALA A 173 1.17 -12.81 35.08
N LEU A 174 -0.16 -12.71 35.17
CA LEU A 174 -1.10 -13.83 34.96
C LEU A 174 -1.62 -13.91 33.53
N LEU A 175 -1.27 -12.97 32.65
CA LEU A 175 -1.70 -13.01 31.25
C LEU A 175 -0.89 -14.08 30.49
N PRO A 176 -1.56 -15.10 29.92
CA PRO A 176 -0.87 -16.10 29.13
C PRO A 176 -0.31 -15.45 27.84
N PRO A 177 0.86 -15.87 27.33
CA PRO A 177 1.39 -15.39 26.04
C PRO A 177 0.37 -15.52 24.90
N GLU A 178 -0.49 -16.54 24.96
CA GLU A 178 -1.59 -16.78 24.03
C GLU A 178 -2.59 -15.61 23.97
N PHE A 179 -2.82 -14.91 25.09
CA PHE A 179 -3.64 -13.70 25.10
C PHE A 179 -2.95 -12.58 24.32
N LEU A 180 -1.64 -12.41 24.49
CA LEU A 180 -0.85 -11.42 23.74
C LEU A 180 -0.84 -11.73 22.23
N TYR A 181 -0.82 -13.01 21.86
CA TYR A 181 -0.92 -13.45 20.46
C TYR A 181 -2.28 -13.12 19.84
N SER A 182 -3.33 -13.09 20.67
CA SER A 182 -4.70 -12.83 20.23
C SER A 182 -5.03 -11.34 20.02
N LEU A 183 -4.17 -10.42 20.48
CA LEU A 183 -4.39 -8.98 20.33
C LEU A 183 -4.26 -8.54 18.86
N GLN A 184 -5.40 -8.38 18.20
CA GLN A 184 -5.50 -7.80 16.86
C GLN A 184 -6.02 -6.36 16.99
N THR A 185 -5.12 -5.38 16.93
CA THR A 185 -5.49 -3.96 16.95
C THR A 185 -5.28 -3.33 15.58
N SER A 186 -6.22 -2.50 15.14
CA SER A 186 -6.04 -1.70 13.91
C SER A 186 -4.75 -0.86 13.99
N GLY A 187 -3.92 -0.92 12.95
CA GLY A 187 -2.67 -0.16 12.88
C GLY A 187 -1.46 -0.79 13.59
N ILE A 188 -1.57 -2.06 14.00
CA ILE A 188 -0.43 -2.88 14.44
C ILE A 188 -0.41 -4.18 13.60
N PRO A 189 0.76 -4.62 13.10
CA PRO A 189 0.89 -5.93 12.46
C PRO A 189 0.48 -7.08 13.41
N ASN A 190 0.08 -8.21 12.84
CA ASN A 190 -0.21 -9.43 13.61
C ASN A 190 1.03 -9.85 14.42
N HIS A 191 0.84 -10.56 15.55
CA HIS A 191 1.95 -11.01 16.41
C HIS A 191 3.03 -11.74 15.61
N LYS A 192 2.65 -12.55 14.61
CA LYS A 192 3.57 -13.16 13.68
C LYS A 192 3.52 -12.45 12.35
N LEU A 193 4.65 -11.89 11.93
CA LEU A 193 4.82 -11.28 10.62
C LEU A 193 5.79 -12.13 9.80
N LYS A 194 5.26 -12.79 8.78
CA LYS A 194 6.04 -13.57 7.83
C LYS A 194 6.42 -12.70 6.64
N LEU A 195 7.69 -12.66 6.28
CA LEU A 195 8.20 -11.85 5.17
C LEU A 195 9.17 -12.64 4.31
N LYS A 196 9.21 -12.30 3.02
CA LYS A 196 10.17 -12.82 2.03
C LYS A 196 10.84 -11.66 1.31
N VAL A 197 12.09 -11.82 0.88
CA VAL A 197 12.73 -10.87 -0.03
C VAL A 197 11.90 -10.77 -1.32
N GLY A 198 11.75 -9.56 -1.87
CA GLY A 198 10.89 -9.27 -3.01
C GLY A 198 9.41 -9.02 -2.66
N THR A 199 9.02 -9.18 -1.39
CA THR A 199 7.62 -8.90 -0.99
C THR A 199 7.38 -7.38 -0.94
N PRO A 200 6.32 -6.86 -1.60
CA PRO A 200 5.86 -5.50 -1.39
C PRO A 200 5.27 -5.37 0.01
N ILE A 201 5.68 -4.33 0.73
CA ILE A 201 5.15 -3.97 2.04
C ILE A 201 4.70 -2.51 2.04
N MET A 202 3.87 -2.16 3.01
CA MET A 202 3.41 -0.79 3.23
C MET A 202 3.69 -0.37 4.66
N LEU A 203 4.21 0.84 4.85
CA LEU A 203 4.34 1.42 6.18
C LEU A 203 2.96 1.77 6.73
N LEU A 204 2.67 1.31 7.95
CA LEU A 204 1.43 1.62 8.66
C LEU A 204 1.55 2.86 9.57
N ARG A 205 2.75 3.45 9.68
CA ARG A 205 3.07 4.58 10.56
C ARG A 205 4.14 5.45 9.93
N ASN A 206 4.15 6.73 10.31
CA ASN A 206 5.22 7.65 9.93
C ASN A 206 6.52 7.25 10.64
N LEU A 207 7.54 6.89 9.89
CA LEU A 207 8.88 6.57 10.40
C LEU A 207 9.83 7.75 10.21
N ASP A 208 9.86 8.32 9.01
CA ASP A 208 10.70 9.44 8.63
C ASP A 208 10.04 10.21 7.49
N GLN A 209 9.45 11.36 7.80
CA GLN A 209 8.76 12.16 6.78
C GLN A 209 9.75 12.87 5.85
N THR A 210 10.99 13.12 6.29
CA THR A 210 12.00 13.79 5.46
C THR A 210 12.49 12.88 4.35
N ASP A 211 12.64 11.59 4.64
CA ASP A 211 12.96 10.56 3.66
C ASP A 211 11.72 9.92 3.00
N GLY A 212 10.53 10.49 3.19
CA GLY A 212 9.28 10.04 2.54
C GLY A 212 8.76 8.69 3.04
N LEU A 213 9.20 8.25 4.21
CA LEU A 213 8.75 7.05 4.92
C LEU A 213 7.56 7.38 5.83
N CYS A 214 6.47 7.80 5.20
CA CYS A 214 5.20 8.09 5.86
C CYS A 214 4.24 6.88 5.81
N ASN A 215 3.14 6.97 6.56
CA ASN A 215 2.05 6.01 6.46
C ASN A 215 1.55 5.93 5.01
N GLY A 216 1.43 4.72 4.47
CA GLY A 216 1.06 4.47 3.08
C GLY A 216 2.24 4.34 2.11
N THR A 217 3.47 4.67 2.52
CA THR A 217 4.66 4.45 1.66
C THR A 217 4.82 2.97 1.38
N ARG A 218 4.82 2.60 0.09
CA ARG A 218 5.07 1.23 -0.37
C ARG A 218 6.56 1.02 -0.58
N LEU A 219 7.03 -0.14 -0.15
CA LEU A 219 8.42 -0.55 -0.23
C LEU A 219 8.49 -1.98 -0.76
N ILE A 220 9.63 -2.39 -1.31
CA ILE A 220 9.94 -3.79 -1.62
C ILE A 220 11.09 -4.26 -0.74
N ILE A 221 10.95 -5.43 -0.11
CA ILE A 221 12.01 -5.96 0.76
C ILE A 221 13.20 -6.40 -0.07
N THR A 222 14.38 -5.84 0.21
CA THR A 222 15.64 -6.24 -0.45
C THR A 222 16.48 -7.16 0.44
N LYS A 223 16.36 -7.04 1.77
CA LYS A 223 17.10 -7.89 2.72
C LYS A 223 16.40 -8.03 4.06
N LEU A 224 16.46 -9.24 4.62
CA LEU A 224 15.85 -9.59 5.90
C LEU A 224 16.91 -9.84 7.00
N GLY A 225 17.27 -8.80 7.74
CA GLY A 225 18.13 -8.89 8.92
C GLY A 225 17.38 -9.39 10.16
N SER A 226 18.08 -9.62 11.27
CA SER A 226 17.44 -10.10 12.51
C SER A 226 16.67 -9.01 13.24
N ASN A 227 17.17 -7.77 13.18
CA ASN A 227 16.61 -6.59 13.85
C ASN A 227 16.32 -5.43 12.90
N VAL A 228 16.59 -5.59 11.60
CA VAL A 228 16.40 -4.56 10.58
C VAL A 228 15.93 -5.26 9.30
N ILE A 229 14.98 -4.63 8.62
CA ILE A 229 14.56 -4.99 7.27
C ILE A 229 15.10 -3.90 6.34
N GLU A 230 15.87 -4.29 5.32
CA GLU A 230 16.23 -3.38 4.23
C GLU A 230 15.12 -3.44 3.19
N ALA A 231 14.66 -2.27 2.76
CA ALA A 231 13.63 -2.16 1.74
C ALA A 231 13.92 -0.98 0.81
N GLU A 232 13.44 -1.05 -0.42
CA GLU A 232 13.54 0.02 -1.40
C GLU A 232 12.17 0.66 -1.59
N VAL A 233 12.11 1.99 -1.64
CA VAL A 233 10.87 2.74 -1.85
C VAL A 233 10.39 2.54 -3.28
N ILE A 234 9.13 2.15 -3.47
CA ILE A 234 8.54 1.93 -4.81
C ILE A 234 7.43 2.94 -5.15
N THR A 235 7.21 3.93 -4.28
CA THR A 235 6.21 4.99 -4.50
C THR A 235 6.65 6.34 -3.97
N GLY A 236 6.16 7.38 -4.63
CA GLY A 236 6.36 8.75 -4.19
C GLY A 236 7.69 9.33 -4.67
N PRO A 237 8.04 10.54 -4.22
CA PRO A 237 9.18 11.29 -4.73
C PRO A 237 10.53 10.59 -4.48
N ASN A 238 10.58 9.68 -3.50
CA ASN A 238 11.80 8.99 -3.07
C ASN A 238 11.89 7.56 -3.63
N SER A 239 11.13 7.24 -4.68
CA SER A 239 11.19 5.91 -5.33
C SER A 239 12.62 5.57 -5.78
N GLY A 240 13.08 4.36 -5.48
CA GLY A 240 14.44 3.89 -5.70
C GLY A 240 15.38 4.07 -4.49
N ASN A 241 15.00 4.84 -3.47
CA ASN A 241 15.81 5.00 -2.27
C ASN A 241 15.75 3.73 -1.41
N ARG A 242 16.92 3.25 -0.98
CA ARG A 242 17.00 2.19 0.03
C ARG A 242 16.85 2.76 1.43
N THR A 243 16.09 2.06 2.24
CA THR A 243 15.83 2.39 3.64
C THR A 243 15.95 1.16 4.53
N TYR A 244 16.04 1.40 5.84
CA TYR A 244 16.11 0.38 6.87
C TYR A 244 14.97 0.58 7.86
N ILE A 245 14.13 -0.44 8.00
CA ILE A 245 13.05 -0.48 8.97
C ILE A 245 13.56 -1.25 10.20
N PRO A 246 13.79 -0.57 11.34
CA PRO A 246 14.19 -1.24 12.55
C PRO A 246 13.03 -2.06 13.13
N ARG A 247 13.32 -3.28 13.56
CA ARG A 247 12.42 -4.06 14.40
C ARG A 247 12.57 -3.58 15.84
N ILE A 248 11.48 -3.09 16.42
CA ILE A 248 11.44 -2.78 17.85
C ILE A 248 11.24 -4.09 18.61
N ASN A 249 12.34 -4.76 18.97
CA ASN A 249 12.29 -5.89 19.88
C ASN A 249 12.24 -5.36 21.32
N GLY A 250 11.31 -5.88 22.14
CA GLY A 250 11.16 -5.51 23.54
C GLY A 250 12.31 -5.95 24.46
N GLN A 251 13.35 -6.60 23.94
CA GLN A 251 14.48 -7.07 24.73
C GLN A 251 15.36 -5.89 25.16
N SER A 252 15.58 -5.74 26.46
CA SER A 252 16.57 -4.81 26.99
C SER A 252 18.00 -5.35 26.75
N LEU A 253 18.86 -4.51 26.18
CA LEU A 253 20.24 -4.79 25.79
C LEU A 253 21.22 -4.23 26.84
N HIS A 254 22.39 -4.86 26.96
CA HIS A 254 23.45 -4.40 27.87
C HIS A 254 24.19 -3.16 27.33
N HIS A 255 24.31 -3.03 26.00
CA HIS A 255 24.94 -1.88 25.36
C HIS A 255 24.13 -1.47 24.12
N ILE A 256 23.87 -0.17 23.96
CA ILE A 256 23.23 0.43 22.78
C ILE A 256 23.99 1.69 22.38
N GLY A 257 24.38 1.75 21.11
CA GLY A 257 24.83 2.98 20.45
C GLY A 257 23.69 3.57 19.62
N LEU A 258 23.27 4.80 19.93
CA LEU A 258 22.32 5.58 19.14
C LEU A 258 23.10 6.55 18.27
N TYR A 259 23.03 6.37 16.95
CA TYR A 259 23.60 7.32 15.99
C TYR A 259 22.47 8.14 15.38
N LEU A 260 22.45 9.45 15.67
CA LEU A 260 21.38 10.38 15.30
C LEU A 260 21.95 11.52 14.45
N PRO A 261 22.38 11.27 13.20
CA PRO A 261 22.81 12.34 12.29
C PRO A 261 21.63 13.24 11.87
N HIS A 262 20.40 12.74 12.00
CA HIS A 262 19.15 13.47 11.77
C HIS A 262 18.23 13.39 12.99
N PRO A 263 17.33 14.36 13.19
CA PRO A 263 16.42 14.37 14.32
C PRO A 263 15.47 13.17 14.35
N VAL A 264 15.00 12.77 15.54
CA VAL A 264 14.14 11.60 15.66
C VAL A 264 12.72 11.94 15.19
N PHE A 265 12.28 11.29 14.11
CA PHE A 265 11.12 11.73 13.33
C PHE A 265 9.76 11.23 13.83
N SER A 266 9.71 10.29 14.80
CA SER A 266 8.42 9.81 15.32
C SER A 266 8.38 9.66 16.85
N HIS A 267 7.17 9.87 17.38
CA HIS A 267 6.89 9.86 18.81
C HIS A 267 7.33 8.54 19.46
N GLY A 268 8.13 8.65 20.52
CA GLY A 268 8.55 7.52 21.32
C GLY A 268 9.77 6.75 20.80
N GLN A 269 10.30 7.01 19.60
CA GLN A 269 11.49 6.27 19.11
C GLN A 269 12.72 6.47 20.01
N LEU A 270 13.02 7.71 20.40
CA LEU A 270 14.14 8.02 21.29
C LEU A 270 13.92 7.40 22.68
N TYR A 271 12.72 7.55 23.22
CA TYR A 271 12.33 6.94 24.49
C TYR A 271 12.48 5.43 24.46
N VAL A 272 11.91 4.76 23.44
CA VAL A 272 11.98 3.32 23.26
C VAL A 272 13.44 2.89 23.17
N ALA A 273 14.25 3.54 22.35
CA ALA A 273 15.65 3.17 22.19
C ALA A 273 16.47 3.32 23.49
N ILE A 274 16.27 4.42 24.24
CA ILE A 274 16.91 4.64 25.54
C ILE A 274 16.40 3.64 26.59
N SER A 275 15.09 3.36 26.63
CA SER A 275 14.46 2.45 27.58
C SER A 275 14.95 1.00 27.46
N ARG A 276 15.58 0.63 26.33
CA ARG A 276 16.14 -0.72 26.14
C ARG A 276 17.51 -0.90 26.82
N VAL A 277 18.19 0.14 27.31
CA VAL A 277 19.51 -0.04 27.93
C VAL A 277 19.36 -0.43 29.41
N LYS A 278 20.00 -1.53 29.82
CA LYS A 278 19.97 -2.03 31.22
C LYS A 278 20.82 -1.24 32.20
N SER A 279 21.79 -0.45 31.73
CA SER A 279 22.67 0.35 32.57
C SER A 279 23.03 1.66 31.87
N LYS A 280 23.26 2.72 32.65
CA LYS A 280 23.71 4.00 32.12
C LYS A 280 24.98 3.87 31.27
N ASP A 281 25.92 3.05 31.72
CA ASP A 281 27.21 2.81 31.03
C ASP A 281 27.05 2.04 29.71
N GLY A 282 25.89 1.40 29.52
CA GLY A 282 25.53 0.75 28.27
C GLY A 282 25.11 1.71 27.16
N LEU A 283 24.71 2.94 27.49
CA LEU A 283 24.13 3.89 26.54
C LEU A 283 25.18 4.83 25.97
N HIS A 284 25.33 4.82 24.65
CA HIS A 284 26.18 5.74 23.92
C HIS A 284 25.33 6.46 22.87
N ILE A 285 25.37 7.79 22.81
CA ILE A 285 24.60 8.58 21.83
C ILE A 285 25.58 9.46 21.06
N LEU A 286 25.58 9.35 19.73
CA LEU A 286 26.38 10.14 18.81
C LEU A 286 25.45 11.01 17.96
N ILE A 287 25.64 12.33 18.02
CA ILE A 287 24.91 13.34 17.25
C ILE A 287 25.96 14.30 16.69
N HIS A 288 25.84 14.71 15.43
CA HIS A 288 26.71 15.73 14.84
C HIS A 288 25.94 16.60 13.83
N ASP A 289 26.50 17.74 13.46
CA ASP A 289 25.99 18.55 12.34
C ASP A 289 26.51 18.08 10.98
N ASN A 290 26.13 18.78 9.92
CA ASN A 290 26.53 18.46 8.54
C ASN A 290 28.05 18.55 8.32
N ASP A 291 28.78 19.26 9.19
CA ASP A 291 30.24 19.41 9.13
C ASP A 291 30.96 18.35 10.00
N GLY A 292 30.21 17.45 10.64
CA GLY A 292 30.74 16.41 11.52
C GLY A 292 31.06 16.89 12.94
N ASN A 293 30.70 18.11 13.31
CA ASN A 293 30.95 18.62 14.67
C ASN A 293 29.95 17.98 15.65
N PRO A 294 30.40 17.49 16.81
CA PRO A 294 29.52 16.89 17.81
C PRO A 294 28.41 17.84 18.26
N LYS A 295 27.19 17.30 18.34
CA LYS A 295 26.01 17.96 18.90
C LYS A 295 25.52 17.19 20.13
N ASN A 296 24.78 17.88 20.99
CA ASN A 296 24.14 17.31 22.17
C ASN A 296 22.61 17.53 22.18
N ILE A 297 22.04 17.95 21.04
CA ILE A 297 20.62 18.27 20.89
C ILE A 297 20.08 17.50 19.67
N THR A 298 18.93 16.84 19.85
CA THR A 298 18.13 16.25 18.78
C THR A 298 16.67 16.68 18.96
N THR A 299 15.91 16.80 17.88
CA THR A 299 14.48 17.10 17.94
C THR A 299 13.72 15.83 18.33
N ASN A 300 12.89 15.93 19.35
CA ASN A 300 11.93 14.88 19.73
C ASN A 300 10.53 15.35 19.34
N VAL A 301 9.93 14.75 18.31
CA VAL A 301 8.59 15.12 17.84
C VAL A 301 7.55 14.39 18.70
N VAL A 302 6.86 15.14 19.56
CA VAL A 302 5.76 14.64 20.41
C VAL A 302 4.43 15.16 19.88
N TYR A 303 3.57 14.25 19.44
CA TYR A 303 2.21 14.59 18.99
C TYR A 303 1.26 14.57 20.19
N ASN A 304 1.00 15.73 20.80
CA ASN A 304 0.12 15.84 21.98
C ASN A 304 -1.39 15.75 21.68
N GLU A 305 -1.80 15.60 20.42
CA GLU A 305 -3.21 15.82 20.03
C GLU A 305 -3.94 14.58 19.45
N VAL A 306 -3.31 13.41 19.41
CA VAL A 306 -3.97 12.18 18.89
C VAL A 306 -4.78 11.43 19.95
N PHE A 307 -4.62 11.75 21.24
CA PHE A 307 -5.29 11.08 22.36
C PHE A 307 -6.27 11.96 23.14
N ALA A 308 -6.50 13.21 22.71
CA ALA A 308 -7.45 14.11 23.37
C ALA A 308 -8.92 13.90 22.96
N ASN A 309 -9.18 13.02 21.98
CA ASN A 309 -10.50 12.75 21.40
C ASN A 309 -10.86 11.24 21.34
N LEU A 310 -10.32 10.42 22.25
CA LEU A 310 -10.77 9.05 22.51
C LEU A 310 -11.47 8.96 23.87
#